data_AF-W2D1T9-F1
#
_entry.id   AF-W2D1T9-F1
#
_cell.length_a   1.000
_cell.length_b   1.000
_cell.length_c   1.000
_cell.angle_alpha   90.00
_cell.angle_beta   90.00
_cell.angle_gamma   90.00
#
_symmetry.space_group_name_H-M   'P 1'
#
loop_
_entity.id
_entity.type
_entity.pdbx_description
1 polymer ?
#
loop_
_entity_poly.entity_id
_entity_poly.type
_entity_poly.pdbx_seq_one_letter_code
_entity_poly.pdbx_strand_id
1 'polypeptide(L)'
;IASADTSRGTITLVVQAVGRSSKKLCALGEGDAVTDVVGPLGQATHIERVGTVVCAGGGVGVAPLLPIVEAFHKAGNRVIVVLAARTKDLIILEDRMRACSDEVIIMTDDGSYGTKGLVTQGVESVIQREPVNLCVTIGPA
;
A
#
# COMPACT_ATOMS: atom_id res chain seq x y z
N ILE A 1 -4.39 -8.00 4.78
CA ILE A 1 -5.52 -7.24 5.38
C ILE A 1 -5.16 -5.76 5.27
N ALA A 2 -6.00 -4.93 4.65
CA ALA A 2 -5.69 -3.51 4.43
C ALA A 2 -6.06 -2.62 5.63
N SER A 3 -7.07 -3.04 6.40
CA SER A 3 -7.41 -2.46 7.71
C SER A 3 -8.30 -3.42 8.49
N ALA A 4 -8.41 -3.23 9.80
CA ALA A 4 -9.32 -3.95 10.67
C ALA A 4 -9.98 -2.99 11.67
N ASP A 5 -11.24 -3.22 11.98
CA ASP A 5 -11.99 -2.54 13.03
C ASP A 5 -12.46 -3.58 14.04
N THR A 6 -11.81 -3.59 15.21
CA THR A 6 -12.09 -4.55 16.28
C THR A 6 -13.40 -4.26 17.00
N SER A 7 -13.88 -3.02 16.99
CA SER A 7 -15.16 -2.65 17.60
C SER A 7 -16.34 -3.17 16.80
N ARG A 8 -16.22 -3.13 15.46
CA ARG A 8 -17.21 -3.66 14.53
C ARG A 8 -16.99 -5.13 14.17
N GLY A 9 -15.84 -5.70 14.52
CA GLY A 9 -15.46 -7.06 14.15
C GLY A 9 -15.24 -7.23 12.65
N THR A 10 -14.73 -6.21 11.94
CA THR A 10 -14.58 -6.23 10.49
C THR A 10 -13.11 -6.18 10.05
N ILE A 11 -12.83 -6.77 8.88
CA ILE A 11 -11.58 -6.58 8.14
C ILE A 11 -11.89 -6.00 6.77
N THR A 12 -10.94 -5.25 6.23
CA THR A 12 -11.00 -4.70 4.87
C THR A 12 -9.98 -5.40 3.99
N LEU A 13 -10.46 -5.88 2.84
CA LEU A 13 -9.65 -6.50 1.80
C LEU A 13 -9.81 -5.68 0.51
N VAL A 14 -8.71 -5.45 -0.19
CA VAL A 14 -8.72 -4.86 -1.54
C VAL A 14 -8.30 -5.95 -2.50
N VAL A 15 -9.12 -6.18 -3.53
CA VAL A 15 -8.93 -7.30 -4.46
C VAL A 15 -8.99 -6.76 -5.88
N GLN A 16 -8.02 -7.15 -6.69
CA GLN A 16 -8.00 -6.83 -8.11
C GLN A 16 -8.54 -8.01 -8.93
N ALA A 17 -9.47 -7.72 -9.85
CA ALA A 17 -10.13 -8.71 -10.71
C ALA A 17 -9.23 -9.22 -11.85
N VAL A 18 -8.20 -10.01 -11.51
CA VAL A 18 -7.20 -10.53 -12.47
C VAL A 18 -7.49 -11.94 -13.01
N GLY A 19 -8.41 -12.71 -12.39
CA GLY A 19 -8.65 -14.11 -12.75
C GLY A 19 -10.04 -14.62 -12.32
N ARG A 20 -10.33 -15.90 -12.54
CA ARG A 20 -11.67 -16.48 -12.30
C ARG A 20 -12.15 -16.26 -10.86
N SER A 21 -11.32 -16.58 -9.87
CA SER A 21 -11.71 -16.50 -8.45
C SER A 21 -11.84 -15.05 -7.97
N SER A 22 -10.90 -14.17 -8.35
CA SER A 22 -10.99 -12.75 -7.96
C SER A 22 -12.15 -12.04 -8.66
N LYS A 23 -12.47 -12.37 -9.91
CA LYS A 23 -13.68 -11.87 -10.59
C LYS A 23 -14.97 -12.31 -9.89
N LYS A 24 -15.04 -13.57 -9.41
CA LYS A 24 -16.17 -14.04 -8.60
C LYS A 24 -16.28 -13.26 -7.29
N LEU A 25 -15.16 -13.05 -6.59
CA LEU A 25 -15.14 -12.30 -5.34
C LEU A 25 -15.55 -10.83 -5.54
N CYS A 26 -15.07 -10.18 -6.60
CA CYS A 26 -15.44 -8.81 -6.96
C CYS A 26 -16.88 -8.66 -7.47
N ALA A 27 -17.57 -9.77 -7.77
CA ALA A 27 -18.98 -9.76 -8.19
C ALA A 27 -19.96 -9.90 -7.01
N LEU A 28 -19.47 -10.16 -5.80
CA LEU A 28 -20.30 -10.19 -4.60
C LEU A 28 -20.82 -8.79 -4.28
N GLY A 29 -22.09 -8.71 -3.89
CA GLY A 29 -22.73 -7.52 -3.37
C GLY A 29 -22.72 -7.44 -1.85
N GLU A 30 -23.28 -6.36 -1.32
CA GLU A 30 -23.52 -6.23 0.12
C GLU A 30 -24.48 -7.31 0.61
N GLY A 31 -24.14 -7.96 1.73
CA GLY A 31 -24.92 -9.07 2.31
C GLY A 31 -24.57 -10.46 1.77
N ASP A 32 -23.82 -10.56 0.66
CA ASP A 32 -23.29 -11.83 0.20
C ASP A 32 -22.21 -12.38 1.13
N ALA A 33 -22.03 -13.71 1.10
CA ALA A 33 -21.08 -14.40 1.94
C ALA A 33 -19.88 -14.93 1.15
N VAL A 34 -18.69 -14.82 1.75
CA VAL A 34 -17.51 -15.61 1.37
C VAL A 34 -17.57 -16.90 2.18
N THR A 35 -17.54 -18.05 1.51
CA THR A 35 -17.72 -19.37 2.15
C THR A 35 -16.75 -19.59 3.30
N ASP A 36 -15.47 -19.30 3.08
CA ASP A 36 -14.40 -19.54 4.05
C ASP A 36 -13.47 -18.32 4.12
N VAL A 37 -13.11 -17.93 5.34
CA VAL A 37 -12.08 -16.92 5.62
C VAL A 37 -11.18 -17.46 6.72
N VAL A 38 -9.89 -17.61 6.43
CA VAL A 38 -8.89 -18.10 7.39
C VAL A 38 -7.86 -17.01 7.63
N GLY A 39 -7.65 -16.63 8.89
CA GLY A 39 -6.61 -15.69 9.29
C GLY A 39 -6.69 -15.21 10.74
N PRO A 40 -5.80 -14.26 11.13
CA PRO A 40 -4.72 -13.71 10.31
C PRO A 40 -3.63 -14.75 10.02
N LEU A 41 -3.03 -14.68 8.83
CA LEU A 41 -1.94 -15.56 8.40
C LEU A 41 -0.66 -14.76 8.12
N GLY A 42 0.47 -15.45 8.10
CA GLY A 42 1.79 -14.85 7.88
C GLY A 42 2.43 -14.34 9.17
N GLN A 43 3.61 -13.74 9.03
CA GLN A 43 4.32 -13.10 10.13
C GLN A 43 4.05 -11.60 10.11
N ALA A 44 3.76 -11.02 11.27
CA ALA A 44 3.60 -9.58 11.40
C ALA A 44 4.90 -8.86 10.99
N THR A 45 4.76 -7.72 10.31
CA THR A 45 5.91 -6.84 10.00
C THR A 45 6.55 -6.40 11.31
N HIS A 46 7.88 -6.52 11.39
CA HIS A 46 8.63 -5.96 12.51
C HIS A 46 8.64 -4.44 12.39
N ILE A 47 8.11 -3.75 13.42
CA ILE A 47 8.01 -2.29 13.45
C ILE A 47 8.85 -1.78 14.61
N GLU A 48 9.80 -0.91 14.28
CA GLU A 48 10.64 -0.21 15.25
C GLU A 48 10.96 1.21 14.74
N ARG A 49 11.60 2.03 15.57
CA ARG A 49 12.05 3.36 15.18
C ARG A 49 13.45 3.28 14.59
N VAL A 50 13.54 3.31 13.26
CA VAL A 50 14.77 3.17 12.49
C VAL A 50 15.29 4.50 11.90
N GLY A 51 14.45 5.54 11.82
CA GLY A 51 14.80 6.82 11.20
C GLY A 51 13.89 7.12 10.00
N THR A 52 14.45 7.12 8.80
CA THR A 52 13.71 7.33 7.55
C THR A 52 13.34 5.99 6.91
N VAL A 53 12.05 5.78 6.66
CA VAL A 53 11.49 4.60 6.00
C VAL A 53 10.87 5.01 4.67
N VAL A 54 11.31 4.37 3.59
CA VAL A 54 10.65 4.48 2.28
C VAL A 54 9.70 3.31 2.10
N CYS A 55 8.42 3.59 1.89
CA CYS A 55 7.40 2.58 1.63
C CYS A 55 6.93 2.69 0.18
N ALA A 56 7.25 1.70 -0.65
CA ALA A 56 6.97 1.72 -2.07
C ALA A 56 5.90 0.69 -2.44
N GLY A 57 4.80 1.14 -3.06
CA GLY A 57 3.64 0.32 -3.39
C GLY A 57 3.24 0.44 -4.85
N GLY A 58 3.05 -0.69 -5.53
CA GLY A 58 2.59 -0.75 -6.92
C GLY A 58 1.24 -1.45 -7.07
N GLY A 59 0.26 -0.79 -7.71
CA GLY A 59 -1.07 -1.36 -7.96
C GLY A 59 -1.78 -1.84 -6.69
N VAL A 60 -2.32 -3.07 -6.69
CA VAL A 60 -3.01 -3.61 -5.50
C VAL A 60 -2.08 -3.85 -4.30
N GLY A 61 -0.76 -3.87 -4.51
CA GLY A 61 0.25 -3.94 -3.44
C GLY A 61 0.22 -2.76 -2.47
N VAL A 62 -0.37 -1.62 -2.87
CA VAL A 62 -0.59 -0.46 -2.02
C VAL A 62 -1.50 -0.78 -0.82
N ALA A 63 -2.49 -1.67 -1.00
CA ALA A 63 -3.45 -1.99 0.05
C ALA A 63 -2.84 -2.71 1.28
N PRO A 64 -2.03 -3.78 1.14
CA PRO A 64 -1.33 -4.37 2.28
C PRO A 64 -0.15 -3.50 2.79
N LEU A 65 0.32 -2.52 2.02
CA LEU A 65 1.36 -1.58 2.45
C LEU A 65 0.83 -0.55 3.45
N LEU A 66 -0.44 -0.14 3.32
CA LEU A 66 -1.08 0.87 4.17
C LEU A 66 -0.94 0.64 5.69
N PRO A 67 -1.27 -0.55 6.25
CA PRO A 67 -1.10 -0.77 7.69
C PRO A 67 0.37 -0.73 8.14
N ILE A 68 1.32 -1.00 7.23
CA ILE A 68 2.75 -0.92 7.52
C ILE A 68 3.19 0.56 7.59
N VAL A 69 2.73 1.38 6.64
CA VAL A 69 2.95 2.84 6.65
C VAL A 69 2.39 3.44 7.93
N GLU A 70 1.13 3.14 8.27
CA GLU A 70 0.49 3.60 9.50
C GLU A 70 1.29 3.20 10.75
N ALA A 71 1.82 1.98 10.80
CA ALA A 71 2.58 1.50 11.94
C ALA A 71 3.95 2.17 12.08
N PHE A 72 4.71 2.33 10.99
CA PHE A 72 6.00 3.02 11.03
C PHE A 72 5.85 4.51 11.37
N HIS A 73 4.82 5.17 10.85
CA HIS A 73 4.56 6.57 11.15
C HIS A 73 4.16 6.75 12.63
N LYS A 74 3.29 5.88 13.16
CA LYS A 74 2.94 5.85 14.60
C LYS A 74 4.15 5.55 15.50
N ALA A 75 5.13 4.78 15.02
CA ALA A 75 6.38 4.51 15.73
C ALA A 75 7.37 5.70 15.73
N GLY A 76 7.02 6.82 15.11
CA GLY A 76 7.84 8.05 15.11
C GLY A 76 8.99 8.03 14.10
N ASN A 77 8.83 7.28 13.01
CA ASN A 77 9.71 7.33 11.85
C ASN A 77 9.29 8.44 10.90
N ARG A 78 10.26 8.96 10.13
CA ARG A 78 9.96 9.73 8.91
C ARG A 78 9.57 8.73 7.83
N VAL A 79 8.33 8.79 7.35
CA VAL A 79 7.79 7.84 6.38
C VAL A 79 7.53 8.55 5.07
N ILE A 80 8.18 8.07 4.00
CA ILE A 80 8.02 8.59 2.64
C ILE A 80 7.41 7.46 1.81
N VAL A 81 6.24 7.72 1.23
CA VAL A 81 5.52 6.74 0.43
C VAL A 81 5.74 7.01 -1.05
N VAL A 82 6.08 5.98 -1.82
CA VAL A 82 6.08 6.03 -3.29
C VAL A 82 4.94 5.16 -3.80
N LEU A 83 3.89 5.78 -4.34
CA LEU A 83 2.77 5.07 -4.95
C LEU A 83 2.96 5.04 -6.46
N ALA A 84 2.86 3.84 -7.04
CA ALA A 84 2.97 3.65 -8.47
C ALA A 84 1.77 2.91 -9.07
N ALA A 85 1.35 3.38 -10.24
CA ALA A 85 0.34 2.70 -11.03
C ALA A 85 0.59 2.91 -12.54
N ARG A 86 -0.06 2.11 -13.38
CA ARG A 86 0.04 2.26 -14.84
C ARG A 86 -0.54 3.60 -15.34
N THR A 87 -1.65 4.01 -14.73
CA THR A 87 -2.40 5.22 -15.07
C THR A 87 -2.98 5.85 -13.79
N LYS A 88 -3.43 7.10 -13.87
CA LYS A 88 -4.08 7.84 -12.79
C LYS A 88 -5.23 7.06 -12.14
N ASP A 89 -6.10 6.45 -12.94
CA ASP A 89 -7.31 5.77 -12.46
C ASP A 89 -7.01 4.50 -11.63
N LEU A 90 -5.77 4.04 -11.66
CA LEU A 90 -5.31 2.88 -10.92
C LEU A 90 -4.57 3.27 -9.62
N ILE A 91 -4.43 4.56 -9.31
CA ILE A 91 -3.95 5.03 -8.02
C ILE A 91 -5.07 4.81 -7.00
N ILE A 92 -4.73 4.11 -5.92
CA ILE A 92 -5.65 3.78 -4.83
C ILE A 92 -5.09 4.25 -3.50
N LEU A 93 -5.98 4.56 -2.56
CA LEU A 93 -5.64 4.84 -1.16
C LEU A 93 -4.71 6.05 -0.94
N GLU A 94 -4.57 6.95 -1.90
CA GLU A 94 -3.68 8.11 -1.81
C GLU A 94 -3.95 8.97 -0.58
N ASP A 95 -5.20 9.39 -0.36
CA ASP A 95 -5.57 10.23 0.78
C ASP A 95 -5.25 9.55 2.12
N ARG A 96 -5.46 8.23 2.20
CA ARG A 96 -5.12 7.45 3.40
C ARG A 96 -3.62 7.38 3.61
N MET A 97 -2.84 7.21 2.55
CA MET A 97 -1.37 7.22 2.61
C MET A 97 -0.86 8.59 3.04
N ARG A 98 -1.40 9.68 2.50
CA ARG A 98 -1.06 11.06 2.89
C ARG A 98 -1.36 11.33 4.36
N ALA A 99 -2.45 10.77 4.89
CA ALA A 99 -2.83 10.93 6.30
C ALA A 99 -1.91 10.19 7.28
N CYS A 100 -1.10 9.22 6.82
CA CYS A 100 -0.23 8.42 7.66
C CYS A 100 1.24 8.41 7.22
N SER A 101 1.68 9.43 6.48
CA SER A 101 3.07 9.59 6.05
C SER A 101 3.47 11.06 6.03
N ASP A 102 4.77 11.32 6.02
CA ASP A 102 5.34 12.66 5.96
C ASP A 102 5.40 13.19 4.51
N GLU A 103 5.47 12.30 3.53
CA GLU A 103 5.52 12.63 2.11
C GLU A 103 4.94 11.49 1.26
N VAL A 104 4.23 11.84 0.19
CA VAL A 104 3.74 10.88 -0.82
C VAL A 104 4.17 11.34 -2.20
N ILE A 105 4.95 10.50 -2.88
CA ILE A 105 5.38 10.63 -4.27
C ILE A 105 4.51 9.72 -5.13
N ILE A 106 3.87 10.30 -6.15
CA ILE A 106 3.05 9.56 -7.11
C ILE A 106 3.85 9.36 -8.40
N MET A 107 3.95 8.11 -8.83
CA MET A 107 4.56 7.67 -10.09
C MET A 107 3.49 7.05 -10.99
N THR A 108 3.41 7.46 -12.26
CA THR A 108 2.59 6.77 -13.26
C THR A 108 3.40 6.40 -14.50
N ASP A 109 3.19 5.20 -15.04
CA ASP A 109 3.95 4.74 -16.21
C ASP A 109 3.74 5.66 -17.43
N ASP A 110 2.50 6.13 -17.61
CA ASP A 110 2.10 7.00 -18.71
C ASP A 110 2.28 8.50 -18.43
N GLY A 111 2.52 8.89 -17.17
CA GLY A 111 2.61 10.28 -16.75
C GLY A 111 1.27 10.98 -16.58
N SER A 112 0.16 10.24 -16.55
CA SER A 112 -1.19 10.80 -16.41
C SER A 112 -1.44 11.45 -15.03
N TYR A 113 -0.64 11.11 -14.02
CA TYR A 113 -0.70 11.73 -12.70
C TYR A 113 0.61 11.61 -11.93
N GLY A 114 1.00 12.67 -11.20
CA GLY A 114 2.30 12.74 -10.56
C GLY A 114 3.46 12.79 -11.57
N THR A 115 4.52 12.04 -11.30
CA THR A 115 5.70 11.97 -12.15
C THR A 115 5.62 10.76 -13.07
N LYS A 116 5.95 10.96 -14.35
CA LYS A 116 6.07 9.83 -15.29
C LYS A 116 7.26 8.95 -14.91
N GLY A 117 7.02 7.67 -14.67
CA GLY A 117 8.09 6.71 -14.38
C GLY A 117 7.65 5.54 -13.51
N LEU A 118 8.63 4.71 -13.17
CA LEU A 118 8.44 3.53 -12.35
C LEU A 118 8.61 3.84 -10.86
N VAL A 119 8.05 2.98 -10.01
CA VAL A 119 8.22 3.06 -8.54
C VAL A 119 9.70 3.14 -8.12
N THR A 120 10.58 2.43 -8.82
CA THR A 120 12.02 2.39 -8.53
C THR A 120 12.68 3.73 -8.71
N GLN A 121 12.27 4.53 -9.70
CA GLN A 121 12.78 5.89 -9.92
C GLN A 121 12.30 6.84 -8.81
N GLY A 122 11.07 6.66 -8.33
CA GLY A 122 10.58 7.39 -7.15
C GLY A 122 11.41 7.07 -5.90
N VAL A 123 11.69 5.80 -5.65
CA VAL A 123 12.56 5.37 -4.53
C VAL A 123 13.98 5.91 -4.67
N GLU A 124 14.56 5.81 -5.87
CA GLU A 124 15.90 6.34 -6.17
C GLU A 124 15.99 7.84 -5.88
N SER A 125 14.97 8.62 -6.26
CA SER A 125 14.94 10.07 -5.99
C SER A 125 15.00 10.40 -4.49
N VAL A 126 14.44 9.55 -3.63
CA VAL A 126 14.49 9.74 -2.18
C VAL A 126 15.88 9.40 -1.65
N ILE A 127 16.46 8.27 -2.09
CA ILE A 127 17.80 7.83 -1.68
C ILE A 127 18.86 8.87 -2.06
N GLN A 128 18.72 9.53 -3.21
CA GLN A 128 19.63 10.58 -3.66
C GLN A 128 19.49 11.89 -2.86
N ARG A 129 18.34 12.11 -2.22
CA ARG A 129 18.02 13.34 -1.49
C ARG A 129 18.33 13.26 0.00
N GLU A 130 18.15 12.10 0.62
CA GLU A 130 18.30 11.92 2.07
C GLU A 130 18.66 10.48 2.48
N PRO A 131 19.26 10.27 3.67
CA PRO A 131 19.52 8.93 4.18
C PRO A 131 18.24 8.12 4.36
N VAL A 132 18.22 6.89 3.86
CA VAL A 132 17.13 5.92 4.03
C VAL A 132 17.62 4.76 4.88
N ASN A 133 16.94 4.50 6.00
CA ASN A 133 17.30 3.44 6.94
C ASN A 133 16.60 2.11 6.63
N LEU A 134 15.43 2.16 6.01
CA LEU A 134 14.65 0.98 5.62
C LEU A 134 13.84 1.27 4.36
N CYS A 135 13.79 0.31 3.45
CA CYS A 135 12.88 0.32 2.30
C CYS A 135 11.93 -0.88 2.39
N VAL A 136 10.62 -0.61 2.39
CA VAL A 136 9.56 -1.63 2.38
C VAL A 136 8.86 -1.56 1.03
N THR A 137 8.88 -2.66 0.28
CA THR A 137 8.29 -2.72 -1.07
C THR A 137 7.20 -3.78 -1.14
N ILE A 138 6.04 -3.42 -1.71
CA ILE A 138 4.97 -4.40 -2.00
C ILE A 138 4.36 -4.08 -3.37
N GLY A 139 4.43 -5.05 -4.28
CA GLY A 139 3.91 -4.90 -5.64
C GLY A 139 4.04 -6.19 -6.44
N PRO A 140 3.81 -6.13 -7.76
CA PRO A 140 4.11 -7.23 -8.67
C PRO A 140 5.58 -7.67 -8.56
N ALA A 141 5.82 -8.96 -8.79
CA ALA A 141 7.17 -9.53 -8.88
C ALA A 141 7.87 -9.14 -10.20
#